data_AF-A0AB35HFR5-F1
#
_entry.id   AF-A0AB35HFR5-F1
#
_cell.length_a   1.000
_cell.length_b   1.000
_cell.length_c   1.000
_cell.angle_alpha   90.00
_cell.angle_beta   90.00
_cell.angle_gamma   90.00
#
_symmetry.space_group_name_H-M   'P 1'
#
loop_
_entity.id
_entity.type
_entity.pdbx_description
1 polymer ?
#
loop_
_entity_poly.entity_id
_entity_poly.type
_entity_poly.pdbx_seq_one_letter_code
_entity_poly.pdbx_strand_id
1 'polypeptide(L)'
;MNSTVVAVLLWALGVALLLVIFLAALRFFTVRSRGTSVLLRRVPAKNSLSWRHGSLRYEGEFVEYFKLRSVSPRCDLRINRLDIEVVSTRPLDDDEASFMSAATEVVRFRAKGKEYELASDAHGIMAFGAWVEAAPSKRQQRFDFRQLRERATRQSKR
;
A
#
# COMPACT_ATOMS: atom_id res chain seq x y z
N MET A 1 36.70 8.28 -37.63
CA MET A 1 35.67 7.36 -37.09
C MET A 1 34.45 7.48 -37.99
N ASN A 2 34.10 6.43 -38.72
CA ASN A 2 33.09 6.50 -39.78
C ASN A 2 31.75 6.93 -39.17
N SER A 3 31.06 7.88 -39.80
CA SER A 3 29.76 8.41 -39.37
C SER A 3 28.71 7.31 -39.17
N THR A 4 28.81 6.22 -39.93
CA THR A 4 28.03 4.99 -39.76
C THR A 4 28.29 4.29 -38.43
N VAL A 5 29.55 4.19 -37.98
CA VAL A 5 29.91 3.56 -36.71
C VAL A 5 29.38 4.39 -35.54
N VAL A 6 29.48 5.72 -35.62
CA VAL A 6 28.93 6.63 -34.59
C VAL A 6 27.41 6.50 -34.52
N ALA A 7 26.72 6.44 -35.67
CA ALA A 7 25.27 6.26 -35.72
C ALA A 7 24.83 4.93 -35.10
N VAL A 8 25.52 3.83 -35.41
CA VAL A 8 25.21 2.50 -34.84
C VAL A 8 25.41 2.48 -33.33
N LEU A 9 26.48 3.10 -32.82
CA LEU A 9 26.74 3.19 -31.38
C LEU A 9 25.67 4.02 -30.66
N LEU A 10 25.21 5.14 -31.25
CA LEU A 10 24.14 5.96 -30.67
C LEU A 10 22.80 5.21 -30.62
N TRP A 11 22.45 4.50 -31.68
CA TRP A 11 21.25 3.66 -31.70
C TRP A 11 21.33 2.52 -30.68
N ALA A 12 22.47 1.83 -30.60
CA ALA A 12 22.69 0.77 -29.62
C ALA A 12 22.56 1.30 -28.18
N LEU A 13 23.13 2.48 -27.88
CA LEU A 13 23.01 3.12 -26.58
C LEU A 13 21.56 3.54 -26.29
N GLY A 14 20.84 4.09 -27.27
CA GLY A 14 19.44 4.46 -27.15
C GLY A 14 18.54 3.25 -26.86
N VAL A 15 18.76 2.14 -27.57
CA VAL A 15 18.03 0.89 -27.34
C VAL A 15 18.37 0.30 -25.97
N ALA A 16 19.64 0.30 -25.57
CA ALA A 16 20.05 -0.15 -24.24
C ALA A 16 19.39 0.68 -23.12
N LEU A 17 19.37 2.00 -23.27
CA LEU A 17 18.71 2.90 -22.32
C LEU A 17 17.21 2.63 -22.24
N LEU A 18 16.54 2.50 -23.39
CA LEU A 18 15.12 2.15 -23.45
C LEU A 18 14.83 0.81 -22.78
N LEU A 19 15.69 -0.20 -22.99
CA LEU A 19 15.53 -1.51 -22.39
C LEU A 19 15.71 -1.46 -20.86
N VAL A 20 16.67 -0.68 -20.36
CA VAL A 20 16.83 -0.45 -18.91
C VAL A 20 15.61 0.24 -18.32
N ILE A 21 15.09 1.29 -18.98
CA ILE A 21 13.88 1.98 -18.54
C ILE A 21 12.68 1.03 -18.57
N PHE A 22 12.54 0.22 -19.61
CA PHE A 22 11.46 -0.74 -19.75
C PHE A 22 11.51 -1.83 -18.67
N LEU A 23 12.68 -2.40 -18.39
CA LEU A 23 12.85 -3.38 -17.31
C LEU A 23 12.62 -2.75 -15.93
N ALA A 24 13.08 -1.52 -15.70
CA ALA A 24 12.80 -0.79 -14.47
C ALA A 24 11.30 -0.51 -14.31
N ALA A 25 10.62 -0.13 -15.39
CA ALA A 25 9.18 0.04 -15.43
C ALA A 25 8.47 -1.28 -15.16
N LEU A 26 8.85 -2.39 -15.83
CA LEU A 26 8.28 -3.72 -15.58
C LEU A 26 8.49 -4.16 -14.14
N ARG A 27 9.67 -3.97 -13.57
CA ARG A 27 9.96 -4.25 -12.14
C ARG A 27 9.06 -3.41 -11.24
N PHE A 28 8.91 -2.13 -11.56
CA PHE A 28 8.05 -1.21 -10.82
C PHE A 28 6.57 -1.61 -10.91
N PHE A 29 6.07 -1.87 -12.12
CA PHE A 29 4.71 -2.31 -12.37
C PHE A 29 4.43 -3.67 -11.75
N THR A 30 5.30 -4.68 -11.90
CA THR A 30 5.09 -6.01 -11.29
C THR A 30 5.07 -5.96 -9.75
N VAL A 31 5.83 -5.06 -9.13
CA VAL A 31 5.73 -4.81 -7.68
C VAL A 31 4.44 -4.05 -7.33
N ARG A 32 3.94 -3.20 -8.24
CA ARG A 32 2.70 -2.42 -8.13
C ARG A 32 1.43 -3.25 -8.36
N SER A 33 1.45 -4.27 -9.23
CA SER A 33 0.28 -5.06 -9.69
C SER A 33 -0.31 -6.01 -8.65
N ARG A 34 0.33 -6.18 -7.49
CA ARG A 34 -0.13 -7.12 -6.46
C ARG A 34 -1.06 -6.51 -5.40
N GLY A 35 -1.43 -5.23 -5.53
CA GLY A 35 -2.29 -4.56 -4.57
C GLY A 35 -3.76 -4.52 -4.97
N THR A 36 -4.67 -4.68 -4.01
CA THR A 36 -6.11 -4.47 -4.20
C THR A 36 -6.37 -2.98 -4.42
N SER A 37 -7.08 -2.60 -5.48
CA SER A 37 -7.47 -1.21 -5.71
C SER A 37 -8.47 -0.78 -4.64
N VAL A 38 -8.15 0.28 -3.90
CA VAL A 38 -8.99 0.79 -2.82
C VAL A 38 -9.02 2.30 -2.85
N LEU A 39 -10.11 2.89 -2.37
CA LEU A 39 -10.17 4.32 -2.10
C LEU A 39 -10.00 4.57 -0.61
N LEU A 40 -9.08 5.46 -0.25
CA LEU A 40 -8.85 5.86 1.13
C LEU A 40 -9.16 7.34 1.32
N ARG A 41 -9.91 7.65 2.37
CA ARG A 41 -10.23 9.00 2.83
C ARG A 41 -9.84 9.14 4.31
N ARG A 42 -9.41 10.33 4.71
CA ARG A 42 -9.11 10.65 6.12
C ARG A 42 -10.26 11.49 6.70
N VAL A 43 -10.69 11.16 7.91
CA VAL A 43 -11.74 11.87 8.65
C VAL A 43 -11.09 12.89 9.62
N PRO A 44 -11.67 14.08 9.87
CA PRO A 44 -12.92 14.61 9.31
C PRO A 44 -12.67 15.25 7.95
N ALA A 45 -13.37 14.77 6.93
CA ALA A 45 -13.31 15.35 5.60
C ALA A 45 -14.67 16.01 5.32
N LYS A 46 -14.64 17.29 4.95
CA LYS A 46 -15.84 18.12 4.78
C LYS A 46 -16.71 17.71 3.57
N ASN A 47 -16.12 17.11 2.52
CA ASN A 47 -16.79 16.85 1.25
C ASN A 47 -16.57 15.41 0.73
N SER A 48 -17.57 14.90 0.00
CA SER A 48 -17.60 13.63 -0.74
C SER A 48 -16.54 13.49 -1.84
N LEU A 49 -15.79 14.55 -2.19
CA LEU A 49 -14.66 14.48 -3.15
C LEU A 49 -13.30 14.15 -2.52
N SER A 50 -13.24 13.91 -1.20
CA SER A 50 -11.97 13.75 -0.50
C SER A 50 -11.35 12.36 -0.64
N TRP A 51 -11.94 11.49 -1.46
CA TRP A 51 -11.46 10.13 -1.70
C TRP A 51 -10.20 10.11 -2.54
N ARG A 52 -9.21 9.34 -2.10
CA ARG A 52 -7.97 9.15 -2.83
C ARG A 52 -7.91 7.72 -3.31
N HIS A 53 -7.80 7.54 -4.61
CA HIS A 53 -7.56 6.25 -5.22
C HIS A 53 -6.14 5.78 -4.87
N GLY A 54 -6.03 4.53 -4.46
CA GLY A 54 -4.76 3.88 -4.19
C GLY A 54 -4.85 2.37 -4.33
N SER A 55 -3.80 1.70 -3.90
CA SER A 55 -3.81 0.25 -3.75
C SER A 55 -3.38 -0.13 -2.34
N LEU A 56 -4.02 -1.15 -1.81
CA LEU A 56 -3.67 -1.77 -0.55
C LEU A 56 -2.81 -3.01 -0.83
N ARG A 57 -1.65 -3.11 -0.16
CA ARG A 57 -0.81 -4.31 -0.17
C ARG A 57 -0.70 -4.84 1.25
N TYR A 58 -0.99 -6.12 1.42
CA TYR A 58 -0.83 -6.83 2.68
C TYR A 58 0.58 -7.43 2.76
N GLU A 59 1.34 -7.07 3.79
CA GLU A 59 2.69 -7.58 4.06
C GLU A 59 2.79 -8.04 5.52
N GLY A 60 2.41 -9.30 5.76
CA GLY A 60 2.39 -9.90 7.10
C GLY A 60 1.51 -9.11 8.06
N GLU A 61 2.15 -8.45 9.03
CA GLU A 61 1.50 -7.60 10.05
C GLU A 61 1.27 -6.15 9.61
N PHE A 62 1.73 -5.76 8.42
CA PHE A 62 1.59 -4.40 7.94
C PHE A 62 0.73 -4.34 6.69
N VAL A 63 -0.07 -3.28 6.61
CA VAL A 63 -0.74 -2.91 5.38
C VAL A 63 -0.10 -1.64 4.83
N GLU A 64 0.29 -1.71 3.57
CA GLU A 64 0.93 -0.62 2.84
C GLU A 64 -0.07 -0.06 1.83
N TYR A 65 -0.34 1.23 1.94
CA TYR A 65 -1.19 1.97 1.04
C TYR A 65 -0.34 2.84 0.11
N PHE A 66 -0.59 2.70 -1.19
CA PHE A 66 0.10 3.43 -2.27
C PHE A 66 -0.92 4.28 -3.01
N LYS A 67 -0.74 5.60 -3.05
CA LYS A 67 -1.64 6.47 -3.82
C LYS A 67 -1.41 6.22 -5.32
N LEU A 68 -2.47 6.20 -6.11
CA LEU A 68 -2.36 6.03 -7.57
C LEU A 68 -1.69 7.22 -8.25
N ARG A 69 -1.79 8.43 -7.68
CA ARG A 69 -1.08 9.63 -8.16
C ARG A 69 0.37 9.74 -7.67
N SER A 70 0.82 8.85 -6.79
CA SER A 70 2.19 8.87 -6.27
C SER A 70 3.05 7.94 -7.11
N VAL A 71 4.05 8.50 -7.79
CA VAL A 71 5.05 7.76 -8.58
C VAL A 71 6.17 7.21 -7.67
N SER A 72 6.09 7.44 -6.37
CA SER A 72 7.10 6.99 -5.41
C SER A 72 7.07 5.46 -5.25
N PRO A 73 8.23 4.77 -5.29
CA PRO A 73 8.35 3.35 -4.95
C PRO A 73 8.15 3.07 -3.45
N ARG A 74 8.10 4.11 -2.61
CA ARG A 74 7.81 3.98 -1.17
C ARG A 74 6.32 4.04 -0.91
N CYS A 75 5.84 3.22 0.02
CA CYS A 75 4.46 3.30 0.51
C CYS A 75 4.16 4.72 1.03
N ASP A 76 3.03 5.29 0.61
CA ASP A 76 2.57 6.58 1.12
C ASP A 76 2.16 6.50 2.58
N LEU A 77 1.63 5.33 2.98
CA LEU A 77 1.13 5.09 4.32
C LEU A 77 1.33 3.62 4.67
N ARG A 78 2.00 3.38 5.79
CA ARG A 78 2.16 2.04 6.38
C ARG A 78 1.46 2.00 7.73
N ILE A 79 0.51 1.08 7.85
CA ILE A 79 -0.29 0.87 9.06
C ILE A 79 0.01 -0.54 9.58
N ASN A 80 0.22 -0.65 10.89
CA ASN A 80 0.35 -1.95 11.55
C ASN A 80 -1.05 -2.50 11.82
N ARG A 81 -1.25 -3.79 11.56
CA ARG A 81 -2.47 -4.52 11.84
C ARG A 81 -2.97 -4.33 13.27
N LEU A 82 -2.06 -4.34 14.25
CA LEU A 82 -2.39 -4.19 15.68
C LEU A 82 -2.80 -2.77 16.09
N ASP A 83 -2.59 -1.80 15.21
CA ASP A 83 -2.99 -0.40 15.41
C ASP A 83 -4.32 -0.08 14.71
N ILE A 84 -4.94 -1.05 14.04
CA ILE A 84 -6.21 -0.89 13.34
C ILE A 84 -7.35 -1.29 14.27
N GLU A 85 -8.25 -0.34 14.51
CA GLU A 85 -9.52 -0.59 15.17
C GLU A 85 -10.63 -0.34 14.14
N VAL A 86 -11.38 -1.38 13.77
CA VAL A 86 -12.54 -1.23 12.90
C VAL A 86 -13.68 -0.62 13.71
N VAL A 87 -14.18 0.53 13.24
CA VAL A 87 -15.21 1.31 13.95
C VAL A 87 -16.60 0.93 13.45
N SER A 88 -16.79 0.96 12.13
CA SER A 88 -18.08 0.64 11.51
C SER A 88 -17.92 0.35 10.01
N THR A 89 -18.87 -0.38 9.45
CA THR A 89 -19.01 -0.58 8.00
C THR A 89 -20.30 0.09 7.54
N ARG A 90 -20.27 0.79 6.41
CA ARG A 90 -21.44 1.45 5.81
C ARG A 90 -21.47 1.23 4.29
N PRO A 91 -22.66 1.26 3.66
CA PRO A 91 -22.76 1.34 2.21
C PRO A 91 -22.26 2.71 1.71
N LEU A 92 -21.92 2.78 0.41
CA LEU A 92 -21.65 4.06 -0.26
C LEU A 92 -22.92 4.90 -0.30
N ASP A 93 -22.75 6.22 -0.20
CA ASP A 93 -23.82 7.19 -0.43
C ASP A 93 -24.09 7.30 -1.94
N ASP A 94 -25.30 7.69 -2.35
CA ASP A 94 -25.67 7.74 -3.78
C ASP A 94 -24.77 8.70 -4.59
N ASP A 95 -24.43 9.84 -3.98
CA ASP A 95 -23.48 10.80 -4.54
C ASP A 95 -22.07 10.20 -4.68
N GLU A 96 -21.63 9.37 -3.73
CA GLU A 96 -20.31 8.72 -3.73
C GLU A 96 -20.27 7.56 -4.75
N ALA A 97 -21.37 6.79 -4.85
CA ALA A 97 -21.54 5.67 -5.78
C ALA A 97 -21.48 6.12 -7.25
N SER A 98 -21.98 7.32 -7.56
CA SER A 98 -21.93 7.89 -8.92
C SER A 98 -20.50 8.06 -9.47
N PHE A 99 -19.52 8.33 -8.59
CA PHE A 99 -18.11 8.48 -8.96
C PHE A 99 -17.26 7.23 -8.66
N MET A 100 -17.80 6.26 -7.91
CA MET A 100 -17.08 5.06 -7.45
C MET A 100 -17.81 3.77 -7.84
N SER A 101 -18.01 3.56 -9.15
CA SER A 101 -18.72 2.36 -9.65
C SER A 101 -18.08 1.02 -9.26
N ALA A 102 -16.78 1.00 -8.94
CA ALA A 102 -16.06 -0.20 -8.52
C ALA A 102 -16.11 -0.47 -7.02
N ALA A 103 -16.49 0.51 -6.18
CA ALA A 103 -16.57 0.33 -4.74
C ALA A 103 -18.02 0.08 -4.33
N THR A 104 -18.24 -0.91 -3.48
CA THR A 104 -19.59 -1.31 -3.02
C THR A 104 -19.78 -1.00 -1.54
N GLU A 105 -18.72 -1.06 -0.75
CA GLU A 105 -18.77 -0.88 0.69
C GLU A 105 -17.64 0.02 1.20
N VAL A 106 -17.92 0.68 2.33
CA VAL A 106 -16.99 1.55 3.04
C VAL A 106 -16.77 1.03 4.46
N VAL A 107 -15.51 0.78 4.82
CA VAL A 107 -15.10 0.47 6.20
C VAL A 107 -14.45 1.68 6.83
N ARG A 108 -14.94 2.11 7.99
CA ARG A 108 -14.32 3.10 8.85
C ARG A 108 -13.42 2.40 9.87
N PHE A 109 -12.15 2.80 9.91
CA PHE A 109 -11.19 2.28 10.87
C PHE A 109 -10.32 3.39 11.43
N ARG A 110 -9.84 3.20 12.66
CA ARG A 110 -8.89 4.08 13.31
C ARG A 110 -7.51 3.46 13.25
N ALA A 111 -6.53 4.24 12.86
CA ALA A 111 -5.12 3.85 12.83
C ALA A 111 -4.23 4.99 13.30
N LYS A 112 -3.29 4.71 14.21
CA LYS A 112 -2.32 5.71 14.73
C LYS A 112 -3.00 6.99 15.22
N GLY A 113 -4.14 6.86 15.92
CA GLY A 113 -4.92 7.99 16.44
C GLY A 113 -5.63 8.84 15.38
N LYS A 114 -5.72 8.37 14.14
CA LYS A 114 -6.43 9.04 13.03
C LYS A 114 -7.50 8.10 12.48
N GLU A 115 -8.64 8.66 12.11
CA GLU A 115 -9.71 7.90 11.47
C GLU A 115 -9.60 7.97 9.95
N TYR A 116 -9.84 6.82 9.35
CA TYR A 116 -9.79 6.59 7.92
C TYR A 116 -11.06 5.85 7.48
N GLU A 117 -11.50 6.15 6.27
CA GLU A 117 -12.52 5.41 5.56
C GLU A 117 -11.88 4.75 4.34
N LEU A 118 -12.09 3.44 4.20
CA LEU A 118 -11.63 2.62 3.11
C LEU A 118 -12.86 2.17 2.31
N ALA A 119 -12.97 2.61 1.06
CA ALA A 119 -13.98 2.08 0.15
C ALA A 119 -13.32 1.07 -0.79
N SER A 120 -13.94 -0.09 -0.95
CA SER A 120 -13.53 -1.13 -1.90
C SER A 120 -14.76 -1.88 -2.40
N ASP A 121 -14.54 -2.75 -3.36
CA ASP A 121 -15.45 -3.86 -3.67
C ASP A 121 -15.66 -4.77 -2.44
N ALA A 122 -16.75 -5.54 -2.47
CA ALA A 122 -17.07 -6.49 -1.39
C ALA A 122 -15.91 -7.46 -1.10
N HIS A 123 -15.17 -7.89 -2.14
CA HIS A 123 -14.03 -8.79 -1.96
C HIS A 123 -12.86 -8.10 -1.23
N GLY A 124 -12.53 -6.85 -1.57
CA GLY A 124 -11.48 -6.09 -0.90
C GLY A 124 -11.83 -5.75 0.54
N ILE A 125 -13.10 -5.44 0.84
CA ILE A 125 -13.57 -5.23 2.21
C ILE A 125 -13.49 -6.52 3.04
N MET A 126 -13.96 -7.65 2.50
CA MET A 126 -13.83 -8.94 3.17
C MET A 126 -12.36 -9.33 3.40
N ALA A 127 -11.50 -9.13 2.40
CA ALA A 127 -10.06 -9.41 2.54
C ALA A 127 -9.41 -8.53 3.62
N PHE A 128 -9.79 -7.25 3.70
CA PHE A 128 -9.32 -6.34 4.74
C PHE A 128 -9.78 -6.78 6.13
N GLY A 129 -11.07 -7.06 6.28
CA GLY A 129 -11.66 -7.54 7.53
C GLY A 129 -11.01 -8.83 8.01
N ALA A 130 -10.94 -9.84 7.14
CA ALA A 130 -10.30 -11.12 7.43
C ALA A 130 -8.82 -10.97 7.80
N TRP A 131 -8.09 -10.08 7.13
CA TRP A 131 -6.69 -9.81 7.46
C TRP A 131 -6.53 -9.17 8.85
N VAL A 132 -7.39 -8.21 9.20
CA VAL A 132 -7.43 -7.58 10.54
C VAL A 132 -7.79 -8.61 11.62
N GLU A 133 -8.79 -9.46 11.36
CA GLU A 133 -9.28 -10.49 12.29
C GLU A 133 -8.30 -11.66 12.46
N ALA A 134 -7.53 -12.00 11.43
CA ALA A 134 -6.51 -13.04 11.47
C ALA A 134 -5.30 -12.70 12.38
N ALA A 135 -5.38 -11.64 13.18
CA ALA A 135 -4.31 -11.23 14.08
C ALA A 135 -4.29 -12.03 15.38
N PRO A 136 -3.13 -12.57 15.79
CA PRO A 136 -2.95 -12.99 17.17
C PRO A 136 -3.06 -11.73 18.05
N SER A 137 -3.87 -11.79 19.11
CA SER A 137 -4.07 -10.68 20.04
C SER A 137 -2.72 -10.09 20.50
N LYS A 138 -2.66 -8.78 20.85
CA LYS A 138 -1.44 -8.15 21.42
C LYS A 138 -0.83 -8.96 22.58
N ARG A 139 -1.66 -9.73 23.29
CA ARG A 139 -1.27 -10.61 24.40
C ARG A 139 -0.55 -11.89 23.95
N GLN A 140 -0.72 -12.31 22.70
CA GLN A 140 -0.08 -13.48 22.08
C GLN A 140 1.20 -13.17 21.31
N GLN A 141 1.57 -11.89 21.12
CA GLN A 141 2.96 -11.55 20.80
C GLN A 141 3.82 -11.84 22.02
N ARG A 142 4.10 -13.13 22.22
CA ARG A 142 5.13 -13.62 23.12
C ARG A 142 6.40 -12.87 22.71
N PHE A 143 6.88 -11.97 23.57
CA PHE A 143 8.17 -11.32 23.38
C PHE A 143 9.17 -12.43 23.05
N ASP A 144 9.73 -12.40 21.85
CA ASP A 144 10.76 -13.35 21.48
C ASP A 144 12.01 -13.00 22.28
N PHE A 145 12.15 -13.62 23.45
CA PHE A 145 13.26 -13.41 24.36
C PHE A 145 14.62 -13.69 23.68
N ARG A 146 14.67 -14.46 22.57
CA ARG A 146 15.91 -14.62 21.78
C ARG A 146 16.34 -13.30 21.12
N GLN A 147 15.41 -12.56 20.49
CA GLN A 147 15.75 -11.28 19.84
C GLN A 147 16.19 -10.21 20.85
N LEU A 148 15.58 -10.19 22.04
CA LEU A 148 16.01 -9.30 23.12
C LEU A 148 17.41 -9.67 23.63
N ARG A 149 17.71 -10.97 23.75
CA ARG A 149 19.03 -11.45 24.18
C ARG A 149 20.13 -11.11 23.16
N GLU A 150 19.86 -11.27 21.87
CA GLU A 150 20.81 -10.90 20.80
C GLU A 150 21.14 -9.41 20.80
N ARG A 151 20.14 -8.55 21.03
CA ARG A 151 20.35 -7.08 21.15
C ARG A 151 21.19 -6.72 22.37
N ALA A 152 20.91 -7.33 23.53
CA ALA A 152 21.68 -7.11 24.75
C ALA A 152 23.16 -7.53 24.57
N THR A 153 23.40 -8.66 23.89
CA THR A 153 24.78 -9.14 23.65
C THR A 153 25.55 -8.30 22.63
N ARG A 154 24.88 -7.62 21.69
CA ARG A 154 25.56 -6.71 20.75
C ARG A 154 25.99 -5.39 21.39
N GLN A 155 25.28 -4.93 22.42
CA GLN A 155 25.59 -3.65 23.07
C GLN A 155 26.78 -3.75 24.05
N SER A 156 27.13 -4.95 24.50
CA SER A 156 28.25 -5.21 25.43
C SER A 156 29.63 -5.31 24.77
N LYS A 157 29.74 -5.15 23.44
CA LYS A 157 31.00 -5.28 22.70
C LYS A 157 31.56 -3.94 22.19
N ARG A 158 31.20 -2.84 22.86
CA ARG A 158 31.76 -1.51 22.59
C ARG A 158 32.46 -0.98 23.82
#